data_AF-A0A3D4FG51-F1
#
_entry.id   AF-A0A3D4FG51-F1
#
_cell.length_a   1.000
_cell.length_b   1.000
_cell.length_c   1.000
_cell.angle_alpha   90.00
_cell.angle_beta   90.00
_cell.angle_gamma   90.00
#
_symmetry.space_group_name_H-M   'P 1'
#
loop_
_entity.id
_entity.type
_entity.pdbx_description
1 polymer ?
#
loop_
_entity_poly.entity_id
_entity_poly.type
_entity_poly.pdbx_seq_one_letter_code
_entity_poly.pdbx_strand_id
1 'polypeptide(L)'
;MKVLIGQPIHEKNIEQLENEIKMNREIDIVLFPEGYLSNEKILEESCEIAKKYNVAIITSYRFNNKDRAIVINNCGEKILERAKTSPNEDVELYAPLVVDYNKTAIGYLPGHLQKNEKSVC
;
A
#
# COMPACT_ATOMS: atom_id res chain seq x y z
N MET A 1 -3.38 -18.78 -4.30
CA MET A 1 -3.19 -17.32 -4.27
C MET A 1 -4.48 -16.64 -4.72
N LYS A 2 -5.23 -16.07 -3.78
CA LYS A 2 -6.37 -15.20 -4.03
C LYS A 2 -5.96 -13.76 -3.70
N VAL A 3 -6.18 -12.85 -4.65
CA VAL A 3 -5.85 -11.44 -4.51
C VAL A 3 -7.14 -10.63 -4.51
N LEU A 4 -7.32 -9.80 -3.49
CA LEU A 4 -8.36 -8.78 -3.46
C LEU A 4 -7.76 -7.46 -3.94
N ILE A 5 -8.39 -6.84 -4.94
CA ILE A 5 -8.04 -5.50 -5.40
C ILE A 5 -9.16 -4.57 -4.95
N GLY A 6 -8.87 -3.71 -3.98
CA GLY A 6 -9.84 -2.78 -3.40
C GLY A 6 -9.82 -1.43 -4.12
N GLN A 7 -11.01 -0.82 -4.24
CA GLN A 7 -11.17 0.59 -4.59
C GLN A 7 -11.93 1.30 -3.45
N PRO A 8 -11.27 1.49 -2.29
CA PRO A 8 -11.86 2.10 -1.12
C PRO A 8 -12.20 3.58 -1.35
N ILE A 9 -13.13 4.07 -0.54
CA ILE A 9 -13.29 5.51 -0.35
C ILE A 9 -12.17 6.02 0.56
N HIS A 10 -11.79 7.29 0.42
CA HIS A 10 -10.76 7.86 1.29
C HIS A 10 -11.34 8.05 2.69
N GLU A 11 -10.87 7.24 3.64
CA GLU A 11 -11.25 7.32 5.05
C GLU A 11 -10.08 7.78 5.92
N LYS A 12 -10.38 8.26 7.12
CA LYS A 12 -9.35 8.63 8.10
C LYS A 12 -8.85 7.42 8.89
N ASN A 13 -9.71 6.41 9.02
CA ASN A 13 -9.48 5.17 9.76
C ASN A 13 -9.11 4.04 8.78
N ILE A 14 -9.07 2.80 9.27
CA ILE A 14 -8.71 1.60 8.48
C ILE A 14 -9.87 0.59 8.38
N GLU A 15 -11.09 1.06 8.65
CA GLU A 15 -12.26 0.19 8.84
C GLU A 15 -12.65 -0.52 7.54
N GLN A 16 -12.56 0.16 6.40
CA GLN A 16 -12.92 -0.45 5.11
C GLN A 16 -11.96 -1.59 4.77
N LEU A 17 -10.65 -1.41 4.95
CA LEU A 17 -9.66 -2.46 4.72
C LEU A 17 -9.94 -3.69 5.60
N GLU A 18 -10.19 -3.50 6.90
CA GLU A 18 -10.48 -4.62 7.79
C GLU A 18 -11.79 -5.33 7.41
N ASN A 19 -12.82 -4.56 7.05
CA ASN A 19 -14.13 -5.11 6.67
C ASN A 19 -14.07 -5.90 5.36
N GLU A 20 -13.35 -5.40 4.36
CA GLU A 20 -13.15 -6.10 3.09
C GLU A 20 -12.40 -7.42 3.29
N ILE A 21 -11.38 -7.45 4.16
CA ILE A 21 -10.69 -8.68 4.54
C ILE A 21 -11.64 -9.66 5.24
N LYS A 22 -12.48 -9.19 6.17
CA LYS A 22 -13.45 -10.05 6.89
C LYS A 22 -14.51 -10.64 5.95
N MET A 23 -15.00 -9.86 4.98
CA MET A 23 -16.08 -10.26 4.08
C MET A 23 -15.63 -11.27 3.01
N ASN A 24 -14.36 -11.25 2.65
CA ASN A 24 -13.82 -12.08 1.58
C ASN A 24 -12.89 -13.14 2.18
N ARG A 25 -13.39 -14.38 2.27
CA ARG A 25 -12.62 -15.50 2.86
C ARG A 25 -11.48 -15.95 1.95
N GLU A 26 -10.43 -16.48 2.59
CA GLU A 26 -9.27 -17.11 1.92
C GLU A 26 -8.46 -16.17 1.02
N ILE A 27 -8.46 -14.87 1.29
CA ILE A 27 -7.55 -13.93 0.62
C ILE A 27 -6.12 -14.15 1.13
N ASP A 28 -5.18 -14.23 0.20
CA ASP A 28 -3.74 -14.27 0.51
C ASP A 28 -3.12 -12.85 0.48
N ILE A 29 -3.59 -12.00 -0.44
CA ILE A 29 -3.06 -10.65 -0.69
C ILE A 29 -4.19 -9.64 -0.88
N VAL A 30 -4.09 -8.48 -0.24
CA VAL A 30 -4.93 -7.31 -0.49
C VAL A 30 -4.10 -6.20 -1.13
N LEU A 31 -4.57 -5.67 -2.26
CA LEU A 31 -4.00 -4.50 -2.92
C LEU A 31 -4.97 -3.33 -2.80
N PHE A 32 -4.58 -2.30 -2.05
CA PHE A 32 -5.33 -1.06 -1.91
C PHE A 32 -4.59 0.09 -2.60
N PRO A 33 -5.32 1.15 -3.03
CA PRO A 33 -4.73 2.25 -3.77
C PRO A 33 -3.68 2.98 -2.97
N GLU A 34 -2.97 3.80 -3.71
CA GLU A 34 -1.99 4.69 -3.14
C GLU A 34 -2.64 5.86 -2.36
N GLY A 35 -1.91 6.42 -1.41
CA GLY A 35 -2.36 7.43 -0.47
C GLY A 35 -3.41 6.94 0.54
N TYR A 36 -3.79 5.66 0.52
CA TYR A 36 -4.88 5.14 1.35
C TYR A 36 -4.59 5.21 2.85
N LEU A 37 -3.40 4.82 3.31
CA LEU A 37 -3.05 4.92 4.72
C LEU A 37 -2.66 6.36 5.07
N SER A 38 -3.46 7.00 5.92
CA SER A 38 -3.38 8.45 6.12
C SER A 38 -2.15 8.91 6.92
N ASN A 39 -1.50 8.04 7.71
CA ASN A 39 -0.34 8.33 8.53
C ASN A 39 0.32 7.05 9.10
N GLU A 40 1.39 7.21 9.88
CA GLU A 40 2.13 6.11 10.52
C GLU A 40 1.31 5.31 11.54
N LYS A 41 0.38 5.93 12.27
CA LYS A 41 -0.49 5.22 13.21
C LYS A 41 -1.41 4.23 12.46
N ILE A 42 -1.99 4.66 11.33
CA ILE A 42 -2.82 3.79 10.48
C ILE A 42 -1.99 2.68 9.83
N LEU A 43 -0.71 2.94 9.54
CA LEU A 43 0.22 1.92 9.09
C LEU A 43 0.47 0.85 10.17
N GLU A 44 0.65 1.24 11.44
CA GLU A 44 0.77 0.29 12.55
C GLU A 44 -0.50 -0.55 12.72
N GLU A 45 -1.68 0.09 12.68
CA GLU A 45 -2.97 -0.62 12.71
C GLU A 45 -3.08 -1.64 11.54
N SER A 46 -2.59 -1.28 10.36
CA SER A 46 -2.56 -2.18 9.19
C SER A 46 -1.63 -3.38 9.39
N CYS A 47 -0.52 -3.22 10.13
CA CYS A 47 0.38 -4.33 10.48
C CYS A 47 -0.32 -5.33 11.39
N GLU A 48 -1.06 -4.85 12.39
CA GLU A 48 -1.85 -5.70 13.27
C GLU A 48 -2.98 -6.42 12.53
N ILE A 49 -3.63 -5.75 11.57
CA ILE A 49 -4.65 -6.36 10.71
C ILE A 49 -4.05 -7.47 9.84
N ALA A 50 -2.93 -7.21 9.17
CA ALA A 50 -2.24 -8.19 8.34
C ALA A 50 -1.94 -9.48 9.12
N LYS A 51 -1.41 -9.32 10.34
CA LYS A 51 -1.13 -10.41 11.27
C LYS A 51 -2.40 -11.13 11.73
N LYS A 52 -3.41 -10.38 12.17
CA LYS A 52 -4.67 -10.91 12.70
C LYS A 52 -5.43 -11.76 11.70
N TYR A 53 -5.42 -11.35 10.43
CA TYR A 53 -6.15 -12.04 9.36
C TYR A 53 -5.26 -12.92 8.48
N ASN A 54 -3.97 -13.02 8.80
CA ASN A 54 -2.99 -13.79 8.05
C ASN A 54 -3.00 -13.45 6.55
N VAL A 55 -2.95 -12.16 6.24
CA VAL A 55 -3.04 -11.63 4.86
C VAL A 55 -1.91 -10.65 4.60
N ALA A 56 -1.33 -10.69 3.40
CA ALA A 56 -0.38 -9.67 2.98
C ALA A 56 -1.13 -8.43 2.47
N ILE A 57 -0.63 -7.23 2.80
CA ILE A 57 -1.23 -5.95 2.41
C ILE A 57 -0.22 -5.19 1.55
N ILE A 58 -0.64 -4.78 0.36
CA ILE A 58 0.11 -3.92 -0.56
C ILE A 58 -0.66 -2.61 -0.70
N THR A 59 -0.03 -1.50 -0.34
CA THR A 59 -0.65 -0.15 -0.41
C THR A 59 0.46 0.90 -0.28
N SER A 60 0.11 2.09 0.20
CA SER A 60 1.07 3.12 0.58
C SER A 60 0.55 3.92 1.77
N TYR A 61 1.45 4.60 2.46
CA TYR A 61 1.11 5.53 3.54
C TYR A 61 1.74 6.90 3.35
N ARG A 62 1.13 7.91 3.97
CA ARG A 62 1.65 9.27 3.99
C ARG A 62 2.73 9.42 5.07
N PHE A 63 3.93 9.83 4.67
CA PHE A 63 5.03 10.19 5.55
C PHE A 63 5.64 11.52 5.12
N ASN A 64 5.72 12.52 6.01
CA ASN A 64 6.24 13.85 5.69
C ASN A 64 5.63 14.46 4.40
N ASN A 65 4.30 14.38 4.27
CA ASN A 65 3.52 14.83 3.10
C ASN A 65 3.83 14.13 1.77
N LYS A 66 4.54 13.00 1.80
CA LYS A 66 4.85 12.19 0.61
C LYS A 66 4.29 10.78 0.76
N ASP A 67 3.83 10.22 -0.35
CA ASP A 67 3.37 8.84 -0.38
C ASP A 67 4.56 7.88 -0.45
N ARG A 68 4.52 6.86 0.42
CA ARG A 68 5.50 5.77 0.47
C ARG A 68 4.80 4.45 0.25
N ALA A 69 5.18 3.79 -0.83
CA ALA A 69 4.87 2.42 -1.17
C ALA A 69 5.24 1.48 -0.01
N ILE A 70 4.34 0.58 0.37
CA ILE A 70 4.58 -0.40 1.43
C ILE A 70 4.03 -1.78 1.05
N VAL A 71 4.78 -2.84 1.39
CA VAL A 71 4.27 -4.21 1.46
C VAL A 71 4.42 -4.71 2.89
N ILE A 72 3.31 -5.16 3.46
CA ILE A 72 3.21 -5.77 4.78
C ILE A 72 2.94 -7.26 4.56
N ASN A 73 3.75 -8.14 5.13
CA ASN A 73 3.50 -9.58 5.04
C ASN A 73 2.39 -10.01 6.02
N ASN A 74 1.93 -11.26 5.91
CA ASN A 74 0.93 -11.85 6.81
C ASN A 74 1.37 -12.01 8.28
N CYS A 75 2.64 -11.73 8.61
CA CYS A 75 3.11 -11.67 10.00
C CYS A 75 3.00 -10.26 10.59
N GLY A 76 2.59 -9.27 9.79
CA GLY A 76 2.54 -7.86 10.16
C GLY A 76 3.87 -7.13 9.97
N GLU A 77 4.82 -7.71 9.25
CA GLU A 77 6.15 -7.13 9.04
C GLU A 77 6.19 -6.31 7.73
N LYS A 78 6.82 -5.14 7.78
CA LYS A 78 7.09 -4.30 6.61
C LYS A 78 8.26 -4.88 5.82
N ILE A 79 7.95 -5.67 4.79
CA ILE A 79 8.97 -6.35 3.97
C ILE A 79 9.46 -5.51 2.79
N LEU A 80 8.75 -4.42 2.48
CA LEU A 80 9.14 -3.45 1.47
C LEU A 80 8.62 -2.07 1.87
N GLU A 81 9.48 -1.06 1.81
CA GLU A 81 9.10 0.33 1.97
C GLU A 81 9.88 1.21 0.97
N ARG A 82 9.17 2.04 0.20
CA ARG A 82 9.82 2.92 -0.79
C ARG A 82 9.11 4.24 -0.96
N ALA A 83 9.86 5.32 -1.12
CA ALA A 83 9.30 6.57 -1.61
C ALA A 83 8.98 6.48 -3.12
N LYS A 84 7.85 7.10 -3.51
CA LYS A 84 7.87 8.18 -4.49
C LYS A 84 8.98 8.31 -5.53
N THR A 85 8.85 7.86 -6.79
CA THR A 85 9.69 8.47 -7.85
C THR A 85 9.28 9.94 -8.01
N SER A 86 10.27 10.83 -8.08
CA SER A 86 10.04 12.25 -8.35
C SER A 86 9.20 12.43 -9.64
N PRO A 87 8.33 13.46 -9.70
CA PRO A 87 7.61 13.80 -10.93
C PRO A 87 8.49 14.53 -11.96
N ASN A 88 9.79 14.70 -11.69
CA ASN A 88 10.70 15.36 -12.60
C ASN A 88 10.99 14.42 -13.79
N GLU A 89 10.73 14.90 -15.01
CA GLU A 89 10.95 14.17 -16.26
C GLU A 89 12.43 13.86 -16.50
N ASP A 90 13.34 14.63 -15.88
CA ASP A 90 14.80 14.39 -15.94
C ASP A 90 15.27 13.32 -14.94
N VAL A 91 14.37 12.74 -14.14
CA VAL A 91 14.71 11.71 -13.15
C VAL A 91 14.32 10.35 -13.69
N GLU A 92 15.31 9.46 -13.77
CA GLU A 92 15.10 8.09 -14.21
C GLU A 92 14.08 7.38 -13.30
N LEU A 93 13.16 6.64 -13.93
CA LEU A 93 12.18 5.86 -13.21
C LEU A 93 12.89 4.83 -12.33
N TYR A 94 12.45 4.75 -11.08
CA TYR A 94 12.90 3.71 -10.19
C TYR A 94 12.62 2.31 -10.78
N ALA A 95 13.63 1.44 -10.78
CA ALA A 95 13.44 0.03 -11.12
C ALA A 95 12.38 -0.61 -10.20
N PRO A 96 11.56 -1.56 -10.69
CA PRO A 96 10.61 -2.28 -9.84
C PRO A 96 11.31 -2.91 -8.64
N LEU A 97 10.68 -2.79 -7.46
CA LEU A 97 11.13 -3.57 -6.31
C LEU A 97 10.56 -4.96 -6.41
N VAL A 98 11.39 -5.97 -6.14
CA VAL A 98 10.96 -7.37 -6.12
C VAL A 98 11.13 -7.88 -4.70
N VAL A 99 10.07 -8.48 -4.16
CA VAL A 99 10.11 -9.19 -2.89
C VAL A 99 9.54 -10.59 -3.07
N ASP A 100 10.24 -11.59 -2.54
CA ASP A 100 9.75 -12.96 -2.52
C ASP A 100 8.84 -13.16 -1.32
N TYR A 101 7.59 -13.54 -1.58
CA TYR A 101 6.57 -13.80 -0.57
C TYR A 101 5.85 -15.11 -0.86
N ASN A 102 5.91 -16.07 0.06
CA ASN A 102 5.22 -17.38 -0.06
C ASN A 102 5.41 -18.06 -1.44
N LYS A 103 6.67 -18.17 -1.89
CA LYS A 103 7.06 -18.72 -3.21
C LYS A 103 6.53 -17.93 -4.43
N THR A 104 6.02 -16.72 -4.21
CA THR A 104 5.60 -15.78 -5.26
C THR A 104 6.53 -14.58 -5.24
N ALA A 105 7.09 -14.21 -6.40
CA ALA A 105 7.80 -12.96 -6.55
C ALA A 105 6.79 -11.83 -6.79
N ILE A 106 6.77 -10.83 -5.90
CA ILE A 106 5.93 -9.64 -6.02
C ILE A 106 6.80 -8.50 -6.53
N GLY A 107 6.52 -8.06 -7.75
CA GLY A 107 7.08 -6.83 -8.32
C GLY A 107 6.19 -5.64 -7.99
N TYR A 108 6.74 -4.58 -7.40
CA TYR A 108 6.00 -3.36 -7.08
C TYR A 108 6.69 -2.11 -7.63
N LEU A 109 5.93 -1.34 -8.41
CA LEU A 109 6.34 -0.07 -8.98
C LEU A 109 5.27 0.99 -8.63
N PRO A 110 5.54 1.89 -7.65
CA PRO A 110 4.63 2.99 -7.39
C PRO A 110 4.60 3.94 -8.58
N GLY A 111 3.42 4.51 -8.88
CA GLY A 111 3.25 5.43 -10.00
C GLY A 111 4.03 6.74 -9.83
N HIS A 112 3.88 7.67 -10.77
CA HIS A 112 4.45 9.02 -10.60
C HIS A 112 3.75 9.77 -9.46
N LEU A 113 4.50 10.60 -8.72
CA LEU A 113 3.91 11.72 -7.98
C LEU A 113 3.17 12.58 -9.02
N GLN A 114 1.88 12.86 -8.85
CA GLN A 114 1.25 13.86 -9.70
C GLN A 114 1.70 15.25 -9.21
N LYS A 115 2.11 16.15 -10.11
CA LYS A 115 2.27 17.56 -9.75
C LYS A 115 0.88 18.05 -9.33
N ASN A 116 0.75 18.53 -8.11
CA ASN A 116 -0.45 19.27 -7.70
C ASN A 116 -0.51 20.53 -8.57
N GLU A 117 -1.23 20.47 -9.69
CA GLU A 117 -1.75 21.66 -10.33
C GLU A 117 -2.67 22.30 -9.29
N LYS A 118 -2.24 23.43 -8.74
CA LYS A 118 -3.14 24.28 -7.96
C LYS A 118 -4.29 24.63 -8.90
N SER A 119 -5.49 24.14 -8.60
CA SER A 119 -6.71 24.70 -9.17
C SER A 119 -6.72 26.19 -8.88
N VAL A 120 -6.44 26.98 -9.90
CA VAL A 120 -6.77 28.40 -9.92
C VAL A 120 -8.28 28.46 -10.16
N CYS A 121 -9.02 28.68 -9.09
CA CYS A 121 -10.38 29.22 -9.13
C CYS A 121 -10.35 30.58 -8.45
#